data_AF-A0A816UH26-F1
#
_entry.id   AF-A0A816UH26-F1
#
_cell.length_a   1.000
_cell.length_b   1.000
_cell.length_c   1.000
_cell.angle_alpha   90.00
_cell.angle_beta   90.00
_cell.angle_gamma   90.00
#
_symmetry.space_group_name_H-M   'P 1'
#
loop_
_entity.id
_entity.type
_entity.pdbx_description
1 polymer ?
#
loop_
_entity_poly.entity_id
_entity_poly.type
_entity_poly.pdbx_seq_one_letter_code
_entity_poly.pdbx_strand_id
1 'polypeptide(L)'
;MNGNRTASSLEMIENLARANNDTIAQLNTNYYSMAQPNVNSRSTMNLVTYHITHSNGALSVQEQNTHKHCNQFLNDWRGKIDIYEISDVFNDKINYSCTNYQDLQRLNKDMLLAVRKYELFGDSDSAQRELSKFKQNFMQIQAALRQLSELITTGGSGHLTSIREQLDNINNQLKLLRNQYRNIAFN
;
A
#
# COMPACT_ATOMS: atom_id res chain seq x y z
N MET A 1 -29.83 21.07 -15.90
CA MET A 1 -28.87 20.29 -16.71
C MET A 1 -28.22 19.28 -15.78
N ASN A 2 -28.68 18.04 -15.77
CA ASN A 2 -28.00 16.96 -15.04
C ASN A 2 -26.74 16.61 -15.85
N GLY A 3 -25.57 17.02 -15.36
CA GLY A 3 -24.31 16.61 -15.96
C GLY A 3 -24.20 15.08 -15.90
N ASN A 4 -23.65 14.48 -16.96
CA ASN A 4 -23.51 13.03 -17.07
C ASN A 4 -22.61 12.50 -15.93
N ARG A 5 -23.23 11.96 -14.88
CA ARG A 5 -22.55 11.55 -13.63
C ARG A 5 -21.60 10.39 -13.88
N THR A 6 -21.92 9.56 -14.86
CA THR A 6 -21.14 8.40 -15.30
C THR A 6 -19.89 8.86 -16.00
N ALA A 7 -20.00 9.79 -16.94
CA ALA A 7 -18.84 10.41 -17.58
C ALA A 7 -17.88 11.04 -16.56
N SER A 8 -18.41 11.79 -15.58
CA SER A 8 -17.58 12.38 -14.52
C SER A 8 -16.88 11.33 -13.65
N SER A 9 -17.58 10.26 -13.27
CA SER A 9 -17.00 9.17 -12.47
C SER A 9 -15.93 8.41 -13.24
N LEU A 10 -16.16 8.15 -14.53
CA LEU A 10 -15.20 7.52 -15.43
C LEU A 10 -13.94 8.37 -15.55
N GLU A 11 -14.07 9.67 -15.82
CA GLU A 11 -12.94 10.59 -15.91
C GLU A 11 -12.09 10.59 -14.63
N MET A 12 -12.74 10.62 -13.46
CA MET A 12 -12.02 10.53 -12.18
C MET A 12 -11.24 9.21 -12.04
N ILE A 13 -11.86 8.10 -12.43
CA ILE A 13 -11.21 6.77 -12.36
C ILE A 13 -10.05 6.70 -13.36
N GLU A 14 -10.20 7.20 -14.58
CA GLU A 14 -9.13 7.22 -15.57
C GLU A 14 -7.94 8.08 -15.11
N ASN A 15 -8.21 9.22 -14.47
CA ASN A 15 -7.16 10.06 -13.89
C ASN A 15 -6.42 9.35 -12.75
N LEU A 16 -7.13 8.60 -11.88
CA LEU A 16 -6.50 7.77 -10.86
C LEU A 16 -5.67 6.62 -11.47
N ALA A 17 -6.21 5.94 -12.49
CA ALA A 17 -5.51 4.86 -13.18
C ALA A 17 -4.23 5.37 -13.87
N ARG A 18 -4.27 6.58 -14.44
CA ARG A 18 -3.10 7.26 -15.01
C ARG A 18 -2.07 7.59 -13.94
N ALA A 19 -2.48 8.21 -12.83
CA ALA A 19 -1.58 8.51 -11.71
C ALA A 19 -0.92 7.25 -11.12
N ASN A 20 -1.67 6.14 -11.03
CA ASN A 20 -1.14 4.84 -10.65
C ASN A 20 -0.09 4.34 -11.66
N ASN A 21 -0.38 4.44 -12.96
CA ASN A 21 0.58 4.06 -14.02
C ASN A 21 1.84 4.93 -13.99
N ASP A 22 1.72 6.22 -13.72
CA ASP A 22 2.88 7.12 -13.60
C ASP A 22 3.74 6.72 -12.40
N THR A 23 3.12 6.42 -11.26
CA THR A 23 3.82 5.94 -10.05
C THR A 23 4.49 4.58 -10.32
N ILE A 24 3.79 3.66 -10.99
CA ILE A 24 4.33 2.36 -11.42
C ILE A 24 5.51 2.57 -12.37
N ALA A 25 5.43 3.49 -13.31
CA ALA A 25 6.50 3.78 -14.26
C ALA A 25 7.73 4.37 -13.56
N GLN A 26 7.54 5.23 -12.55
CA GLN A 26 8.63 5.75 -11.71
C GLN A 26 9.30 4.63 -10.90
N LEU A 27 8.49 3.80 -10.21
CA LEU A 27 8.98 2.62 -9.49
C LEU A 27 9.69 1.65 -10.42
N ASN A 28 9.16 1.44 -11.62
CA ASN A 28 9.75 0.59 -12.65
C ASN A 28 11.02 1.18 -13.26
N THR A 29 11.16 2.50 -13.37
CA THR A 29 12.41 3.13 -13.81
C THR A 29 13.51 2.90 -12.79
N ASN A 30 13.17 2.98 -11.50
CA ASN A 30 14.05 2.59 -10.40
C ASN A 30 14.32 1.07 -10.36
N TYR A 31 13.44 0.26 -10.98
CA TYR A 31 13.54 -1.20 -11.07
C TYR A 31 14.36 -1.69 -12.29
N TYR A 32 14.17 -1.10 -13.47
CA TYR A 32 14.64 -1.61 -14.78
C TYR A 32 15.81 -0.85 -15.39
N SER A 33 16.23 0.30 -14.84
CA SER A 33 17.51 0.94 -15.21
C SER A 33 18.75 0.06 -14.94
N MET A 34 18.56 -1.16 -14.42
CA MET A 34 19.58 -2.14 -14.01
C MET A 34 19.70 -3.38 -14.91
N ALA A 35 18.90 -3.53 -15.97
CA ALA A 35 19.09 -4.64 -16.94
C ALA A 35 20.28 -4.41 -17.91
N GLN A 36 21.03 -3.32 -17.73
CA GLN A 36 22.22 -2.97 -18.51
C GLN A 36 23.47 -3.19 -17.63
N PRO A 37 24.44 -4.04 -18.03
CA PRO A 37 25.55 -4.50 -17.17
C PRO A 37 26.54 -3.43 -16.67
N ASN A 38 26.36 -2.14 -16.97
CA ASN A 38 27.41 -1.12 -16.82
C ASN A 38 27.00 0.16 -16.05
N VAL A 39 25.88 0.16 -15.34
CA VAL A 39 25.47 1.30 -14.50
C VAL A 39 25.57 0.91 -13.02
N ASN A 40 26.81 0.76 -12.54
CA ASN A 40 27.15 0.34 -11.16
C ASN A 40 26.97 1.44 -10.10
N SER A 41 26.01 2.35 -10.27
CA SER A 41 25.67 3.31 -9.21
C SER A 41 24.28 3.85 -9.47
N ARG A 42 23.28 3.58 -8.59
CA ARG A 42 22.13 4.46 -8.23
C ARG A 42 20.75 3.83 -7.91
N SER A 43 20.60 2.55 -7.54
CA SER A 43 19.25 2.11 -7.06
C SER A 43 19.29 1.12 -5.90
N THR A 44 20.22 1.33 -4.97
CA THR A 44 20.10 0.79 -3.62
C THR A 44 19.30 1.78 -2.77
N MET A 45 18.29 1.29 -2.07
CA MET A 45 17.63 2.05 -1.01
C MET A 45 18.24 1.68 0.34
N ASN A 46 18.32 2.64 1.24
CA ASN A 46 18.52 2.36 2.65
C ASN A 46 17.18 1.94 3.22
N LEU A 47 16.97 0.64 3.44
CA LEU A 47 15.78 0.16 4.11
C LEU A 47 16.00 0.23 5.61
N VAL A 48 15.26 1.12 6.27
CA VAL A 48 15.19 1.19 7.71
C VAL A 48 14.16 0.16 8.18
N THR A 49 14.61 -0.84 8.93
CA THR A 49 13.75 -1.82 9.58
C THR A 49 13.80 -1.65 11.08
N TYR A 50 12.68 -1.91 11.75
CA TYR A 50 12.57 -1.80 13.20
C TYR A 50 12.46 -3.19 13.81
N HIS A 51 13.47 -3.59 14.58
CA HIS A 51 13.47 -4.86 15.28
C HIS A 51 13.02 -4.64 16.73
N ILE A 52 11.83 -5.13 17.07
CA ILE A 52 11.32 -5.08 18.44
C ILE A 52 11.82 -6.31 19.20
N THR A 53 12.54 -6.08 20.28
CA THR A 53 12.98 -7.14 21.19
C THR A 53 12.28 -7.03 22.52
N HIS A 54 12.07 -8.16 23.18
CA HIS A 54 11.58 -8.22 24.54
C HIS A 54 12.65 -8.82 25.45
N SER A 55 13.10 -8.07 26.46
CA SER A 55 14.03 -8.56 27.46
C SER A 55 13.68 -8.01 28.83
N ASN A 56 13.82 -8.84 29.87
CA ASN A 56 13.56 -8.47 31.26
C ASN A 56 12.19 -7.81 31.53
N GLY A 57 11.17 -8.14 30.74
CA GLY A 57 9.82 -7.58 30.89
C GLY A 57 9.61 -6.20 30.25
N ALA A 58 10.54 -5.75 29.40
CA ALA A 58 10.41 -4.52 28.64
C ALA A 58 10.59 -4.79 27.14
N LEU A 59 9.76 -4.13 26.33
CA LEU A 59 9.91 -4.03 24.89
C LEU A 59 10.92 -2.94 24.56
N SER A 60 11.76 -3.18 23.57
CA SER A 60 12.66 -2.17 23.02
C SER A 60 12.70 -2.27 21.51
N VAL A 61 12.97 -1.15 20.83
CA VAL A 61 13.12 -1.10 19.37
C VAL A 61 14.53 -0.70 19.01
N GLN A 62 15.11 -1.45 18.07
CA GLN A 62 16.35 -1.10 17.41
C GLN A 62 16.08 -0.80 15.95
N GLU A 63 16.69 0.26 15.46
CA GLU A 63 16.72 0.58 14.04
C GLU A 63 17.86 -0.20 13.39
N GLN A 64 17.53 -0.92 12.33
CA GLN A 64 18.51 -1.62 11.51
C GLN A 64 18.44 -1.08 10.09
N ASN A 65 19.53 -0.46 9.66
CA ASN A 65 19.71 0.05 8.31
C ASN A 65 20.30 -1.03 7.41
N THR A 66 19.53 -1.44 6.41
CA THR A 66 19.96 -2.46 5.45
C THR A 66 19.97 -1.85 4.05
N HIS A 67 21.09 -1.97 3.34
CA HIS A 67 21.13 -1.60 1.93
C HIS A 67 20.44 -2.70 1.13
N LYS A 68 19.37 -2.36 0.43
CA LYS A 68 18.63 -3.31 -0.42
C LYS A 68 18.48 -2.74 -1.81
N HIS A 69 18.59 -3.59 -2.83
CA HIS A 69 18.26 -3.18 -4.19
C HIS A 69 16.75 -2.95 -4.31
N CYS A 70 16.34 -1.84 -4.92
CA CYS A 70 14.93 -1.49 -5.08
C CYS A 70 14.12 -2.57 -5.79
N ASN A 71 14.74 -3.28 -6.75
CA ASN A 71 14.09 -4.38 -7.46
C ASN A 71 13.77 -5.57 -6.55
N GLN A 72 14.71 -5.97 -5.71
CA GLN A 72 14.52 -7.02 -4.72
C GLN A 72 13.49 -6.60 -3.68
N PHE A 73 13.51 -5.34 -3.25
CA PHE A 73 12.48 -4.80 -2.35
C PHE A 73 11.07 -4.91 -2.95
N LEU A 74 10.88 -4.47 -4.20
CA LEU A 74 9.57 -4.54 -4.87
C LEU A 74 9.10 -5.98 -5.11
N ASN A 75 10.01 -6.89 -5.44
CA ASN A 75 9.69 -8.32 -5.63
C ASN A 75 9.33 -9.03 -4.31
N ASP A 76 9.98 -8.64 -3.22
CA ASP A 76 9.74 -9.21 -1.90
C ASP A 76 8.56 -8.53 -1.18
N TRP A 77 8.14 -7.35 -1.64
CA TRP A 77 7.09 -6.59 -0.98
C TRP A 77 5.79 -7.40 -0.93
N ARG A 78 5.25 -7.49 0.28
CA ARG A 78 3.94 -8.07 0.54
C ARG A 78 3.13 -7.04 1.31
N GLY A 79 2.02 -6.64 0.75
CA GLY A 79 1.07 -5.73 1.38
C GLY A 79 -0.33 -6.23 1.12
N LYS A 80 -1.08 -6.44 2.20
CA LYS A 80 -2.51 -6.69 2.08
C LYS A 80 -3.20 -5.36 1.82
N ILE A 81 -3.90 -5.26 0.70
CA ILE A 81 -4.74 -4.12 0.37
C ILE A 81 -6.17 -4.60 0.36
N ASP A 82 -7.05 -3.88 1.03
CA ASP A 82 -8.48 -4.19 1.04
C ASP A 82 -9.11 -3.69 -0.26
N ILE A 83 -9.21 -4.60 -1.23
CA ILE A 83 -9.84 -4.40 -2.53
C ILE A 83 -11.29 -4.89 -2.45
N TYR A 84 -12.22 -4.05 -2.89
CA TYR A 84 -13.61 -4.44 -3.05
C TYR A 84 -13.75 -5.34 -4.27
N GLU A 85 -14.34 -6.52 -4.08
CA GLU A 85 -14.83 -7.33 -5.19
C GLU A 85 -16.06 -6.65 -5.80
N ILE A 86 -16.08 -6.58 -7.13
CA ILE A 86 -17.11 -5.89 -7.90
C ILE A 86 -17.83 -6.94 -8.73
N SER A 87 -19.15 -6.80 -8.85
CA SER A 87 -19.99 -7.72 -9.61
C SER A 87 -19.46 -7.89 -11.03
N ASP A 88 -19.32 -9.15 -11.46
CA ASP A 88 -18.80 -9.47 -12.80
C ASP A 88 -19.89 -9.32 -13.88
N VAL A 89 -20.35 -8.08 -14.07
CA VAL A 89 -21.41 -7.72 -15.03
C VAL A 89 -20.97 -7.99 -16.48
N PHE A 90 -19.66 -7.99 -16.73
CA PHE A 90 -19.07 -8.10 -18.07
C PHE A 90 -18.42 -9.46 -18.34
N ASN A 91 -18.48 -10.40 -17.39
CA ASN A 91 -17.80 -11.69 -17.46
C ASN A 91 -16.29 -11.54 -17.73
N ASP A 92 -15.68 -10.53 -17.11
CA ASP A 92 -14.25 -10.20 -17.21
C ASP A 92 -13.40 -11.04 -16.25
N LYS A 93 -14.03 -11.68 -15.24
CA LYS A 93 -13.36 -12.56 -14.28
C LYS A 93 -12.10 -11.95 -13.66
N ILE A 94 -12.20 -10.67 -13.26
CA ILE A 94 -11.08 -9.96 -12.62
C ILE A 94 -10.66 -10.70 -11.35
N ASN A 95 -9.36 -11.01 -11.24
CA ASN A 95 -8.80 -11.55 -10.00
C ASN A 95 -8.46 -10.42 -9.02
N TYR A 96 -9.36 -10.19 -8.05
CA TYR A 96 -9.24 -9.17 -7.00
C TYR A 96 -8.20 -9.46 -5.91
N SER A 97 -7.49 -10.60 -5.97
CA SER A 97 -6.42 -10.90 -5.01
C SER A 97 -5.25 -9.92 -5.16
N CYS A 98 -4.93 -9.18 -4.11
CA CYS A 98 -3.84 -8.21 -4.11
C CYS A 98 -2.93 -8.39 -2.90
N THR A 99 -1.74 -8.96 -3.14
CA THR A 99 -0.80 -9.32 -2.08
C THR A 99 0.62 -8.83 -2.33
N ASN A 100 0.93 -8.44 -3.56
CA ASN A 100 2.28 -8.08 -4.00
C ASN A 100 2.25 -6.96 -5.05
N TYR A 101 3.43 -6.47 -5.43
CA TYR A 101 3.57 -5.33 -6.36
C TYR A 101 3.06 -5.66 -7.77
N GLN A 102 3.20 -6.90 -8.23
CA GLN A 102 2.71 -7.32 -9.54
C GLN A 102 1.18 -7.35 -9.57
N ASP A 103 0.54 -7.72 -8.46
CA ASP A 103 -0.91 -7.67 -8.32
C ASP A 103 -1.44 -6.24 -8.43
N LEU A 104 -0.74 -5.25 -7.87
CA LEU A 104 -1.08 -3.83 -8.01
C LEU A 104 -1.09 -3.39 -9.49
N GLN A 105 -0.05 -3.77 -10.22
CA GLN A 105 0.08 -3.46 -11.65
C GLN A 105 -1.02 -4.13 -12.47
N ARG A 106 -1.25 -5.43 -12.22
CA ARG A 106 -2.30 -6.20 -12.87
C ARG A 106 -3.67 -5.59 -12.61
N LEU A 107 -4.02 -5.34 -11.36
CA LEU A 107 -5.34 -4.82 -10.97
C LEU A 107 -5.60 -3.43 -11.54
N ASN A 108 -4.61 -2.54 -11.53
CA ASN A 108 -4.75 -1.21 -12.12
C ASN A 108 -5.15 -1.29 -13.61
N LYS A 109 -4.55 -2.23 -14.34
CA LYS A 109 -4.82 -2.47 -15.76
C LYS A 109 -6.18 -3.14 -15.97
N ASP A 110 -6.42 -4.27 -15.31
CA ASP A 110 -7.60 -5.11 -15.54
C ASP A 110 -8.89 -4.38 -15.15
N MET A 111 -8.88 -3.66 -14.03
CA MET A 111 -10.04 -2.85 -13.61
C MET A 111 -10.29 -1.68 -14.55
N LEU A 112 -9.25 -1.06 -15.12
CA LEU A 112 -9.44 0.06 -16.06
C LEU A 112 -10.17 -0.40 -17.33
N LEU A 113 -9.86 -1.60 -17.81
CA LEU A 113 -10.54 -2.20 -18.95
C LEU A 113 -12.02 -2.48 -18.67
N ALA A 114 -12.34 -2.97 -17.47
CA ALA A 114 -13.74 -3.20 -17.07
C ALA A 114 -14.51 -1.90 -16.85
N VAL A 115 -13.88 -0.88 -16.26
CA VAL A 115 -14.51 0.43 -15.99
C VAL A 115 -14.99 1.09 -17.27
N ARG A 116 -14.20 1.07 -18.35
CA ARG A 116 -14.56 1.68 -19.64
C ARG A 116 -15.84 1.12 -20.24
N LYS A 117 -16.21 -0.13 -19.93
CA LYS A 117 -17.46 -0.73 -20.41
C LYS A 117 -18.71 -0.09 -19.80
N TYR A 118 -18.59 0.58 -18.66
CA TYR A 118 -19.70 1.34 -18.06
C TYR A 118 -20.07 2.60 -18.86
N GLU A 119 -19.26 3.04 -19.83
CA GLU A 119 -19.66 4.07 -20.82
C GLU A 119 -20.95 3.69 -21.55
N LEU A 120 -21.20 2.39 -21.72
CA LEU A 120 -22.37 1.85 -22.43
C LEU A 120 -23.64 1.81 -21.56
N PHE A 121 -23.55 2.04 -20.25
CA PHE A 121 -24.66 1.85 -19.29
C PHE A 121 -25.42 3.13 -18.95
N GLY A 122 -24.97 4.28 -19.46
CA GLY A 122 -25.56 5.59 -19.17
C GLY A 122 -25.58 5.91 -17.66
N ASP A 123 -26.41 6.88 -17.27
CA ASP A 123 -26.52 7.37 -15.89
C ASP A 123 -27.41 6.52 -14.98
N SER A 124 -27.22 5.20 -14.98
CA SER A 124 -27.94 4.32 -14.05
C SER A 124 -27.33 4.37 -12.64
N ASP A 125 -28.18 4.34 -11.61
CA ASP A 125 -27.72 4.27 -10.21
C ASP A 125 -26.89 3.00 -9.94
N SER A 126 -27.16 1.91 -10.68
CA SER A 126 -26.38 0.69 -10.57
C SER A 126 -24.95 0.89 -11.09
N ALA A 127 -24.79 1.52 -12.26
CA ALA A 127 -23.46 1.87 -12.78
C ALA A 127 -22.71 2.79 -11.82
N GLN A 128 -23.38 3.78 -11.24
CA GLN A 128 -22.78 4.69 -10.25
C GLN A 128 -22.27 3.98 -9.00
N ARG A 129 -23.03 2.99 -8.48
CA ARG A 129 -22.60 2.20 -7.33
C ARG A 129 -21.35 1.38 -7.62
N GLU A 130 -21.30 0.70 -8.76
CA GLU A 130 -20.13 -0.11 -9.12
C GLU A 130 -18.91 0.77 -9.45
N LEU A 131 -19.10 1.88 -10.18
CA LEU A 131 -18.04 2.87 -10.43
C LEU A 131 -17.47 3.46 -9.13
N SER A 132 -18.31 3.66 -8.11
CA SER A 132 -17.85 4.11 -6.80
C SER A 132 -16.91 3.09 -6.15
N LYS A 133 -17.17 1.78 -6.27
CA LYS A 133 -16.27 0.72 -5.79
C LYS A 133 -14.97 0.69 -6.58
N PHE A 134 -15.03 0.82 -7.91
CA PHE A 134 -13.82 0.92 -8.75
C PHE A 134 -12.96 2.09 -8.31
N LYS A 135 -13.56 3.28 -8.15
CA LYS A 135 -12.86 4.47 -7.65
C LYS A 135 -12.15 4.21 -6.32
N GLN A 136 -12.83 3.57 -5.36
CA GLN A 136 -12.21 3.21 -4.08
C GLN A 136 -11.03 2.27 -4.28
N ASN A 137 -11.15 1.22 -5.11
CA ASN A 137 -10.04 0.31 -5.41
C ASN A 137 -8.84 1.04 -6.04
N PHE A 138 -9.06 1.95 -6.99
CA PHE A 138 -7.99 2.76 -7.58
C PHE A 138 -7.31 3.67 -6.55
N MET A 139 -8.06 4.25 -5.60
CA MET A 139 -7.50 5.03 -4.50
C MET A 139 -6.66 4.18 -3.55
N GLN A 140 -7.09 2.96 -3.23
CA GLN A 140 -6.34 2.02 -2.39
C GLN A 140 -5.03 1.61 -3.07
N ILE A 141 -5.07 1.31 -4.37
CA ILE A 141 -3.87 1.05 -5.18
C ILE A 141 -2.93 2.27 -5.15
N GLN A 142 -3.46 3.47 -5.36
CA GLN A 142 -2.66 4.70 -5.35
C GLN A 142 -1.98 4.94 -4.01
N ALA A 143 -2.68 4.68 -2.90
CA ALA A 143 -2.12 4.81 -1.55
C ALA A 143 -0.97 3.84 -1.33
N ALA A 144 -1.14 2.56 -1.69
CA ALA A 144 -0.09 1.56 -1.59
C ALA A 144 1.13 1.88 -2.47
N LEU A 145 0.91 2.33 -3.71
CA LEU A 145 1.98 2.75 -4.62
C LEU A 145 2.75 3.96 -4.08
N ARG A 146 2.07 4.93 -3.45
CA ARG A 146 2.73 6.08 -2.80
C ARG A 146 3.56 5.65 -1.60
N GLN A 147 3.04 4.77 -0.75
CA GLN A 147 3.80 4.21 0.37
C GLN A 147 5.07 3.49 -0.11
N LEU A 148 4.96 2.69 -1.17
CA LEU A 148 6.11 2.04 -1.81
C LEU A 148 7.15 3.05 -2.32
N SER A 149 6.69 4.10 -3.02
CA SER A 149 7.56 5.15 -3.53
C SER A 149 8.26 5.93 -2.43
N GLU A 150 7.55 6.24 -1.34
CA GLU A 150 8.09 6.90 -0.16
C GLU A 150 9.15 6.03 0.50
N LEU A 151 8.87 4.76 0.77
CA LEU A 151 9.84 3.82 1.35
C LEU A 151 11.13 3.73 0.53
N ILE A 152 11.02 3.73 -0.80
CA ILE A 152 12.21 3.69 -1.69
C ILE A 152 13.00 5.00 -1.64
N THR A 153 12.31 6.14 -1.52
CA THR A 153 12.94 7.47 -1.62
C THR A 153 13.51 7.95 -0.29
N THR A 154 12.79 7.73 0.81
CA THR A 154 13.14 8.20 2.16
C THR A 154 13.77 7.10 3.02
N GLY A 155 13.74 5.86 2.53
CA GLY A 155 14.25 4.70 3.25
C GLY A 155 13.41 4.26 4.45
N GLY A 156 12.23 4.85 4.67
CA GLY A 156 11.45 4.64 5.88
C GLY A 156 12.06 5.29 7.14
N SER A 157 12.98 6.23 6.96
CA SER A 157 13.62 6.95 8.06
C SER A 157 12.65 7.90 8.78
N GLY A 158 12.81 8.05 10.10
CA GLY A 158 12.09 9.06 10.90
C GLY A 158 11.00 8.55 11.84
N HIS A 159 10.70 7.24 11.85
CA HIS A 159 9.67 6.69 12.74
C HIS A 159 10.20 6.14 14.08
N LEU A 160 11.52 5.99 14.24
CA LEU A 160 12.10 5.38 15.44
C LEU A 160 11.69 6.08 16.74
N THR A 161 11.70 7.42 16.75
CA THR A 161 11.31 8.20 17.93
C THR A 161 9.86 7.94 18.31
N SER A 162 8.95 7.98 17.33
CA SER A 162 7.53 7.71 17.55
C SER A 162 7.28 6.27 18.02
N ILE A 163 7.99 5.29 17.43
CA ILE A 163 7.88 3.88 17.85
C ILE A 163 8.42 3.70 19.28
N ARG A 164 9.53 4.38 19.64
CA ARG A 164 10.06 4.36 21.02
C ARG A 164 9.06 4.92 22.01
N GLU A 165 8.46 6.08 21.74
CA GLU A 165 7.44 6.68 22.60
C GLU A 165 6.23 5.74 22.80
N GLN A 166 5.78 5.07 21.73
CA GLN A 166 4.70 4.08 21.82
C GLN A 166 5.11 2.87 22.67
N LEU A 167 6.32 2.34 22.48
CA LEU A 167 6.81 1.21 23.27
C LEU A 167 7.01 1.58 24.75
N ASP A 168 7.47 2.79 25.05
CA ASP A 168 7.59 3.28 26.42
C ASP A 168 6.22 3.37 27.10
N ASN A 169 5.20 3.86 26.39
CA ASN A 169 3.83 3.85 26.88
C ASN A 169 3.34 2.42 27.16
N ILE A 170 3.56 1.47 26.24
CA ILE A 170 3.19 0.07 26.43
C ILE A 170 3.92 -0.54 27.63
N ASN A 171 5.22 -0.30 27.76
CA ASN A 171 6.03 -0.77 28.90
C ASN A 171 5.49 -0.25 30.23
N ASN A 172 5.10 1.03 30.28
CA ASN A 172 4.49 1.64 31.46
C ASN A 172 3.14 0.99 31.80
N GLN A 173 2.29 0.76 30.81
CA GLN A 173 1.01 0.07 31.00
C GLN A 173 1.22 -1.37 31.52
N LEU A 174 2.14 -2.13 30.93
CA LEU A 174 2.47 -3.48 31.38
C LEU A 174 3.01 -3.50 32.82
N LYS A 175 3.81 -2.50 33.20
CA LYS A 175 4.32 -2.35 34.57
C LYS A 175 3.18 -2.06 35.57
N LEU A 176 2.26 -1.17 35.22
CA LEU A 176 1.07 -0.88 36.04
C LEU A 176 0.20 -2.12 36.23
N LEU A 177 -0.11 -2.83 35.14
CA LEU A 177 -0.84 -4.10 35.18
C LEU A 177 -0.14 -5.13 36.08
N ARG A 178 1.18 -5.31 35.94
CA ARG A 178 1.94 -6.24 36.79
C ARG A 178 1.83 -5.89 38.27
N ASN A 179 1.92 -4.59 38.62
CA ASN A 179 1.79 -4.14 40.00
C ASN A 179 0.37 -4.36 40.56
N GLN A 180 -0.66 -4.09 39.76
CA GLN A 180 -2.04 -4.37 40.14
C GLN A 180 -2.24 -5.86 40.43
N TYR A 181 -1.77 -6.74 39.55
CA TYR A 181 -1.87 -8.19 39.77
C TYR A 181 -1.10 -8.66 41.00
N ARG A 182 0.12 -8.14 41.26
CA ARG A 182 0.86 -8.47 42.49
C ARG A 182 0.09 -8.05 43.74
N ASN A 183 -0.47 -6.86 43.75
CA ASN A 183 -1.21 -6.36 44.91
C ASN A 183 -2.52 -7.14 45.15
N ILE A 184 -3.09 -7.78 44.12
CA ILE A 184 -4.25 -8.66 44.26
C ILE A 184 -3.85 -10.07 44.71
N ALA A 185 -2.71 -10.58 44.27
CA ALA A 185 -2.28 -11.95 44.57
C ALA A 185 -1.65 -12.13 45.98
N PHE A 186 -1.28 -11.04 46.65
CA PHE A 186 -0.67 -11.05 47.99
C PHE A 186 -1.50 -10.33 49.06
N ASN A 187 -2.78 -10.06 48.77
CA ASN A 187 -3.83 -9.75 49.74
C ASN A 187 -4.77 -10.96 49.85
#